data_AF-A0AA35PXK8-F1
#
_entry.id   AF-A0AA35PXK8-F1
#
_cell.length_a   1.000
_cell.length_b   1.000
_cell.length_c   1.000
_cell.angle_alpha   90.00
_cell.angle_beta   90.00
_cell.angle_gamma   90.00
#
_symmetry.space_group_name_H-M   'P 1'
#
loop_
_entity.id
_entity.type
_entity.pdbx_description
1 polymer ?
#
loop_
_entity_poly.entity_id
_entity_poly.type
_entity_poly.pdbx_seq_one_letter_code
_entity_poly.pdbx_strand_id
1 'polypeptide(L)'
;MARTTITGGQLSLDETFSKLAKVSIYDWAETDRHLDYLRTYCILIDYDAAKCHGKQAWANISISKALLQLYRAQGQPPLDEIGILERIEFYLQIKEATHSLGHGALESSVLSQTVAWASHNSDYTQVGSEQRLLDLLRFFVRIHNYNNKNSPETQVVQPWKSGSDFRTLHTEMEEYTVHFPSTPSLDENDNSQDDIEYTITEAMCSLVCHCCDIALNLRFLPIPEPNNGQGIGSLSTCVEFPGAPPLFILERRSRCEASAEAICRIAQDVVQGGGFFHYTALLGYCSVHAIFVLLNQLHRQPKHQQLGKVVGSLKFAFTLLAAVRRFYAPAASWEYNW
;
A
#
# COMPACT_ATOMS: atom_id res chain seq x y z
N MET A 1 -30.01 -41.63 -2.61
CA MET A 1 -30.30 -40.38 -1.87
C MET A 1 -29.46 -40.37 -0.60
N ALA A 2 -28.27 -39.79 -0.65
CA ALA A 2 -27.44 -39.59 0.53
C ALA A 2 -27.93 -38.32 1.24
N ARG A 3 -28.39 -38.47 2.49
CA ARG A 3 -28.66 -37.37 3.40
C ARG A 3 -27.33 -36.89 3.96
N THR A 4 -26.87 -35.73 3.50
CA THR A 4 -25.78 -35.00 4.15
C THR A 4 -26.35 -34.29 5.36
N THR A 5 -25.99 -34.76 6.55
CA THR A 5 -26.22 -34.11 7.84
C THR A 5 -25.51 -32.77 7.87
N ILE A 6 -26.29 -31.68 7.84
CA ILE A 6 -25.81 -30.33 8.11
C ILE A 6 -25.68 -30.22 9.63
N THR A 7 -24.45 -30.22 10.13
CA THR A 7 -24.14 -29.79 11.50
C THR A 7 -24.42 -28.29 11.60
N GLY A 8 -25.56 -27.93 12.20
CA GLY A 8 -26.01 -26.56 12.38
C GLY A 8 -25.22 -25.83 13.45
N GLY A 9 -24.19 -25.10 13.04
CA GLY A 9 -23.81 -23.87 13.71
C GLY A 9 -24.75 -22.75 13.25
N GLN A 10 -25.37 -22.04 14.17
CA GLN A 10 -26.20 -20.88 13.85
C GLN A 10 -25.30 -19.83 13.20
N LEU A 11 -25.55 -19.53 11.90
CA LEU A 11 -24.83 -18.49 11.18
C LEU A 11 -25.02 -17.16 11.91
N SER A 12 -23.96 -16.37 12.00
CA SER A 12 -24.07 -15.04 12.57
C SER A 12 -24.91 -14.12 11.66
N LEU A 13 -25.45 -13.03 12.22
CA LEU A 13 -26.33 -12.11 11.49
C LEU A 13 -25.65 -11.51 10.25
N ASP A 14 -24.37 -11.14 10.38
CA ASP A 14 -23.53 -10.63 9.30
C ASP A 14 -23.28 -11.66 8.19
N GLU A 15 -23.05 -12.92 8.53
CA GLU A 15 -22.95 -14.01 7.54
C GLU A 15 -24.28 -14.24 6.82
N THR A 16 -25.39 -14.09 7.54
CA THR A 16 -26.74 -14.21 6.97
C THR A 16 -27.01 -13.08 5.99
N PHE A 17 -26.71 -11.83 6.35
CA PHE A 17 -26.86 -10.68 5.45
C PHE A 17 -25.92 -10.73 4.26
N SER A 18 -24.66 -11.16 4.43
CA SER A 18 -23.73 -11.36 3.32
C SER A 18 -24.25 -12.38 2.30
N LYS A 19 -24.82 -13.50 2.79
CA LYS A 19 -25.45 -14.50 1.93
C LYS A 19 -26.67 -13.95 1.19
N LEU A 20 -27.54 -13.22 1.88
CA LEU A 20 -28.72 -12.58 1.27
C LEU A 20 -28.33 -11.55 0.21
N ALA A 21 -27.32 -10.73 0.49
CA ALA A 21 -26.77 -9.78 -0.46
C ALA A 21 -26.24 -10.49 -1.71
N LYS A 22 -25.46 -11.56 -1.55
CA LYS A 22 -24.97 -12.38 -2.68
C LYS A 22 -26.11 -12.97 -3.51
N VAL A 23 -27.15 -13.51 -2.87
CA VAL A 23 -28.36 -14.03 -3.55
C VAL A 23 -29.06 -12.94 -4.37
N SER A 24 -29.17 -11.73 -3.82
CA SER A 24 -29.86 -10.62 -4.49
C SER A 24 -29.19 -10.13 -5.77
N ILE A 25 -27.90 -10.42 -5.98
CA ILE A 25 -27.13 -9.99 -7.15
C ILE A 25 -27.20 -11.00 -8.32
N TYR A 26 -27.70 -12.22 -8.10
CA TYR A 26 -27.73 -13.27 -9.13
C TYR A 26 -28.69 -12.97 -10.30
N ASP A 27 -29.61 -12.01 -10.14
CA ASP A 27 -30.54 -11.61 -11.19
C ASP A 27 -30.03 -10.37 -11.95
N TRP A 28 -28.92 -10.53 -12.66
CA TRP A 28 -28.34 -9.48 -13.52
C TRP A 28 -29.23 -9.16 -14.75
N ALA A 29 -30.32 -9.92 -14.97
CA ALA A 29 -31.26 -9.65 -16.05
C ALA A 29 -32.09 -8.38 -15.81
N GLU A 30 -32.21 -7.92 -14.56
CA GLU A 30 -32.86 -6.66 -14.19
C GLU A 30 -31.88 -5.48 -14.37
N THR A 31 -31.96 -4.79 -15.52
CA THR A 31 -31.07 -3.66 -15.88
C THR A 31 -31.13 -2.49 -14.91
N ASP A 32 -32.28 -2.26 -14.30
CA ASP A 32 -32.53 -1.10 -13.44
C ASP A 32 -31.81 -1.16 -12.08
N ARG A 33 -31.09 -2.27 -11.80
CA ARG A 33 -30.44 -2.52 -10.51
C ARG A 33 -28.93 -2.75 -10.61
N HIS A 34 -28.35 -2.62 -11.81
CA HIS A 34 -26.93 -2.88 -12.04
C HIS A 34 -26.01 -2.03 -11.16
N LEU A 35 -26.36 -0.76 -10.92
CA LEU A 35 -25.59 0.12 -10.04
C LEU A 35 -25.63 -0.34 -8.57
N ASP A 36 -26.78 -0.80 -8.10
CA ASP A 36 -26.92 -1.32 -6.73
C ASP A 36 -26.17 -2.63 -6.54
N TYR A 37 -26.09 -3.46 -7.58
CA TYR A 37 -25.25 -4.66 -7.57
C TYR A 37 -23.77 -4.32 -7.44
N LEU A 38 -23.28 -3.31 -8.18
CA LEU A 38 -21.90 -2.84 -8.07
C LEU A 38 -21.60 -2.30 -6.67
N ARG A 39 -22.48 -1.46 -6.11
CA ARG A 39 -22.37 -0.95 -4.72
C ARG A 39 -22.35 -2.09 -3.70
N THR A 40 -23.22 -3.09 -3.88
CA THR A 40 -23.29 -4.24 -2.99
C THR A 40 -21.99 -5.04 -3.02
N TYR A 41 -21.39 -5.23 -4.20
CA TYR A 41 -20.08 -5.85 -4.28
C TYR A 41 -18.98 -5.04 -3.59
N CYS A 42 -18.97 -3.70 -3.71
CA CYS A 42 -17.99 -2.87 -2.99
C CYS A 42 -18.02 -3.15 -1.47
N ILE A 43 -19.21 -3.25 -0.89
CA ILE A 43 -19.40 -3.60 0.53
C ILE A 43 -18.97 -5.04 0.82
N LEU A 44 -19.31 -5.99 -0.06
CA LEU A 44 -18.94 -7.40 0.11
C LEU A 44 -17.42 -7.61 0.03
N ILE A 45 -16.70 -6.82 -0.76
CA ILE A 45 -15.23 -6.85 -0.83
C ILE A 45 -14.63 -6.52 0.53
N ASP A 46 -15.06 -5.42 1.15
CA ASP A 46 -14.56 -5.00 2.47
C ASP A 46 -14.98 -5.97 3.58
N TYR A 47 -16.21 -6.48 3.53
CA TYR A 47 -16.68 -7.49 4.47
C TYR A 47 -15.85 -8.77 4.38
N ASP A 48 -15.69 -9.33 3.17
CA ASP A 48 -14.93 -10.57 2.97
C ASP A 48 -13.45 -10.35 3.29
N ALA A 49 -12.88 -9.18 2.98
CA ALA A 49 -11.53 -8.82 3.38
C ALA A 49 -11.39 -8.83 4.92
N ALA A 50 -12.23 -8.07 5.64
CA ALA A 50 -12.19 -7.96 7.09
C ALA A 50 -12.42 -9.30 7.83
N LYS A 51 -13.15 -10.23 7.22
CA LYS A 51 -13.35 -11.61 7.72
C LYS A 51 -12.21 -12.58 7.37
N CYS A 52 -11.08 -12.08 6.88
CA CYS A 52 -9.97 -12.90 6.40
C CYS A 52 -10.31 -13.82 5.21
N HIS A 53 -11.39 -13.53 4.46
CA HIS A 53 -11.79 -14.26 3.26
C HIS A 53 -11.16 -13.65 2.00
N GLY A 54 -9.84 -13.42 2.00
CA GLY A 54 -9.13 -12.70 0.93
C GLY A 54 -9.33 -13.29 -0.48
N LYS A 55 -9.47 -14.62 -0.61
CA LYS A 55 -9.80 -15.27 -1.89
C LYS A 55 -11.18 -14.83 -2.42
N GLN A 56 -12.17 -14.74 -1.53
CA GLN A 56 -13.50 -14.29 -1.89
C GLN A 56 -13.51 -12.80 -2.21
N ALA A 57 -12.81 -11.98 -1.43
CA ALA A 57 -12.63 -10.56 -1.71
C ALA A 57 -12.01 -10.33 -3.10
N TRP A 58 -10.95 -11.08 -3.44
CA TRP A 58 -10.32 -11.04 -4.76
C TRP A 58 -11.27 -11.46 -5.90
N ALA A 59 -12.05 -12.52 -5.70
CA ALA A 59 -13.06 -12.93 -6.65
C ALA A 59 -14.14 -11.85 -6.84
N ASN A 60 -14.62 -11.25 -5.75
CA ASN A 60 -15.60 -10.16 -5.79
C ASN A 60 -15.05 -8.93 -6.54
N ILE A 61 -13.78 -8.55 -6.31
CA ILE A 61 -13.11 -7.47 -7.06
C ILE A 61 -13.15 -7.78 -8.57
N SER A 62 -12.75 -8.99 -8.95
CA SER A 62 -12.69 -9.41 -10.35
C SER A 62 -14.06 -9.41 -11.02
N ILE A 63 -15.08 -9.95 -10.33
CA ILE A 63 -16.47 -9.95 -10.80
C ILE A 63 -16.98 -8.53 -10.97
N SER A 64 -16.77 -7.66 -9.98
CA SER A 64 -17.22 -6.26 -10.02
C SER A 64 -16.64 -5.49 -11.18
N LYS A 65 -15.35 -5.68 -11.48
CA LYS A 65 -14.70 -5.07 -12.64
C LYS A 65 -15.31 -5.54 -13.95
N ALA A 66 -15.58 -6.84 -14.09
CA ALA A 66 -16.24 -7.39 -15.28
C ALA A 66 -17.67 -6.84 -15.43
N LEU A 67 -18.42 -6.74 -14.33
CA LEU A 67 -19.76 -6.17 -14.31
C LEU A 67 -19.75 -4.67 -14.68
N LEU A 68 -18.80 -3.90 -14.18
CA LEU A 68 -18.62 -2.50 -14.53
C LEU A 68 -18.34 -2.32 -16.03
N GLN A 69 -17.48 -3.16 -16.60
CA GLN A 69 -17.20 -3.16 -18.05
C GLN A 69 -18.44 -3.53 -18.86
N LEU A 70 -19.20 -4.54 -18.43
CA LEU A 70 -20.46 -4.94 -19.07
C LEU A 70 -21.49 -3.81 -19.00
N TYR A 71 -21.62 -3.14 -17.86
CA TYR A 71 -22.55 -2.02 -17.70
C TYR A 71 -22.23 -0.90 -18.69
N ARG A 72 -20.96 -0.51 -18.79
CA ARG A 72 -20.50 0.50 -19.76
C ARG A 72 -20.68 0.07 -21.22
N ALA A 73 -20.61 -1.23 -21.50
CA ALA A 73 -20.81 -1.76 -22.85
C ALA A 73 -22.29 -1.78 -23.29
N GLN A 74 -23.24 -1.72 -22.36
CA GLN A 74 -24.68 -1.76 -22.66
C GLN A 74 -25.24 -0.41 -23.13
N GLY A 75 -24.52 0.70 -22.93
CA GLY A 75 -24.93 2.03 -23.39
C GLY A 75 -24.22 3.15 -22.62
N GLN A 76 -24.53 4.40 -22.95
CA GLN A 76 -24.10 5.52 -22.11
C GLN A 76 -24.92 5.50 -20.81
N PRO A 77 -24.27 5.43 -19.64
CA PRO A 77 -24.97 5.50 -18.37
C PRO A 77 -25.66 6.88 -18.22
N PRO A 78 -26.75 6.95 -17.45
CA PRO A 78 -27.36 8.22 -17.06
C PRO A 78 -26.32 9.19 -16.47
N LEU A 79 -26.47 10.49 -16.76
CA LEU A 79 -25.51 11.53 -16.33
C LEU A 79 -25.30 11.57 -14.81
N ASP A 80 -26.35 11.27 -14.05
CA ASP A 80 -26.34 11.20 -12.59
C ASP A 80 -25.60 9.96 -12.03
N GLU A 81 -25.37 8.95 -12.86
CA GLU A 81 -24.64 7.74 -12.46
C GLU A 81 -23.14 7.80 -12.81
N ILE A 82 -22.74 8.64 -13.75
CA ILE A 82 -21.35 8.72 -14.24
C ILE A 82 -20.37 8.89 -13.08
N GLY A 83 -20.59 9.88 -12.20
CA GLY A 83 -19.70 10.14 -11.07
C GLY A 83 -19.65 8.97 -10.07
N ILE A 84 -20.73 8.21 -9.92
CA ILE A 84 -20.78 7.05 -9.03
C ILE A 84 -20.00 5.89 -9.63
N LEU A 85 -20.12 5.66 -10.94
CA LEU A 85 -19.37 4.63 -11.66
C LEU A 85 -17.86 4.93 -11.64
N GLU A 86 -17.47 6.20 -11.76
CA GLU A 86 -16.08 6.64 -11.63
C GLU A 86 -15.55 6.34 -10.22
N ARG A 87 -16.30 6.69 -9.15
CA ARG A 87 -15.91 6.35 -7.76
C ARG A 87 -15.79 4.83 -7.55
N ILE A 88 -16.72 4.05 -8.10
CA ILE A 88 -16.67 2.58 -8.03
C ILE A 88 -15.43 2.06 -8.76
N GLU A 89 -15.12 2.59 -9.94
CA GLU A 89 -13.92 2.21 -10.68
C GLU A 89 -12.66 2.49 -9.88
N PHE A 90 -12.51 3.70 -9.33
CA PHE A 90 -11.37 4.07 -8.48
C PHE A 90 -11.24 3.14 -7.28
N TYR A 91 -12.35 2.91 -6.57
CA TYR A 91 -12.40 1.98 -5.44
C TYR A 91 -11.91 0.58 -5.84
N LEU A 92 -12.43 0.01 -6.93
CA LEU A 92 -12.04 -1.32 -7.39
C LEU A 92 -10.57 -1.39 -7.79
N GLN A 93 -10.05 -0.35 -8.46
CA GLN A 93 -8.64 -0.25 -8.83
C GLN A 93 -7.74 -0.19 -7.59
N ILE A 94 -8.11 0.60 -6.59
CA ILE A 94 -7.34 0.71 -5.33
C ILE A 94 -7.40 -0.61 -4.56
N LYS A 95 -8.57 -1.26 -4.47
CA LYS A 95 -8.70 -2.56 -3.80
C LYS A 95 -7.90 -3.65 -4.50
N GLU A 96 -7.91 -3.73 -5.84
CA GLU A 96 -7.07 -4.67 -6.59
C GLU A 96 -5.58 -4.40 -6.33
N ALA A 97 -5.15 -3.13 -6.42
CA ALA A 97 -3.77 -2.74 -6.20
C ALA A 97 -3.33 -3.11 -4.77
N THR A 98 -4.07 -2.69 -3.76
CA THR A 98 -3.75 -2.97 -2.35
C THR A 98 -3.82 -4.46 -2.00
N HIS A 99 -4.75 -5.23 -2.59
CA HIS A 99 -4.85 -6.67 -2.33
C HIS A 99 -3.71 -7.48 -2.96
N SER A 100 -3.14 -7.00 -4.07
CA SER A 100 -2.01 -7.65 -4.74
C SER A 100 -0.65 -7.33 -4.10
N LEU A 101 -0.56 -6.31 -3.23
CA LEU A 101 0.69 -5.97 -2.53
C LEU A 101 1.21 -7.15 -1.69
N GLY A 102 2.47 -7.51 -1.91
CA GLY A 102 3.11 -8.64 -1.23
C GLY A 102 2.69 -10.04 -1.74
N HIS A 103 1.90 -10.12 -2.82
CA HIS A 103 1.46 -11.36 -3.44
C HIS A 103 1.95 -11.52 -4.87
N GLY A 104 3.15 -12.09 -5.04
CA GLY A 104 3.74 -12.32 -6.37
C GLY A 104 2.93 -13.21 -7.31
N ALA A 105 1.95 -13.97 -6.80
CA ALA A 105 1.05 -14.79 -7.61
C ALA A 105 -0.23 -14.05 -8.08
N LEU A 106 -0.49 -12.86 -7.54
CA LEU A 106 -1.64 -12.03 -7.94
C LEU A 106 -1.17 -10.98 -8.93
N GLU A 107 -1.48 -11.19 -10.21
CA GLU A 107 -1.26 -10.17 -11.22
C GLU A 107 -2.33 -9.08 -11.10
N SER A 108 -1.88 -7.83 -11.00
CA SER A 108 -2.77 -6.67 -11.12
C SER A 108 -2.61 -6.01 -12.48
N SER A 109 -3.73 -5.95 -13.18
CA SER A 109 -3.86 -5.20 -14.43
C SER A 109 -3.64 -3.70 -14.23
N VAL A 110 -4.02 -3.17 -13.07
CA VAL A 110 -3.93 -1.75 -12.71
C VAL A 110 -2.48 -1.35 -12.48
N LEU A 111 -1.72 -2.19 -11.77
CA LEU A 111 -0.31 -1.95 -11.46
C LEU A 111 0.61 -2.15 -12.66
N SER A 112 0.13 -2.82 -13.71
CA SER A 112 0.87 -3.03 -14.96
C SER A 112 0.80 -1.82 -15.92
N GLN A 113 -0.05 -0.83 -15.64
CA GLN A 113 -0.21 0.36 -16.48
C GLN A 113 0.92 1.36 -16.25
N THR A 114 1.41 1.98 -17.33
CA THR A 114 2.45 3.02 -17.26
C THR A 114 1.90 4.26 -16.56
N VAL A 115 2.66 4.78 -15.59
CA VAL A 115 2.35 6.07 -14.97
C VAL A 115 2.81 7.18 -15.91
N ALA A 116 1.86 7.92 -16.46
CA ALA A 116 2.14 9.19 -17.11
C ALA A 116 2.06 10.28 -16.04
N TRP A 117 3.19 10.56 -15.40
CA TRP A 117 3.35 11.79 -14.64
C TRP A 117 3.18 12.92 -15.66
N ALA A 118 2.00 13.54 -15.67
CA ALA A 118 1.58 14.40 -16.76
C ALA A 118 2.65 15.44 -17.08
N SER A 119 3.23 15.40 -18.28
CA SER A 119 4.37 16.23 -18.62
C SER A 119 4.06 17.73 -18.45
N HIS A 120 4.66 18.39 -17.45
CA HIS A 120 4.90 19.83 -17.24
C HIS A 120 3.84 20.90 -17.66
N ASN A 121 2.67 20.55 -18.17
CA ASN A 121 1.76 21.45 -18.89
C ASN A 121 0.27 21.22 -18.59
N SER A 122 -0.10 20.22 -17.80
CA SER A 122 -1.48 20.07 -17.31
C SER A 122 -1.60 20.68 -15.92
N ASP A 123 -2.65 21.47 -15.68
CA ASP A 123 -2.99 22.01 -14.36
C ASP A 123 -3.12 20.86 -13.33
N TYR A 124 -2.05 20.62 -12.59
CA TYR A 124 -1.95 19.58 -11.55
C TYR A 124 -2.89 19.82 -10.35
N THR A 125 -3.53 20.99 -10.29
CA THR A 125 -4.50 21.38 -9.26
C THR A 125 -5.83 20.62 -9.34
N GLN A 126 -6.04 19.79 -10.37
CA GLN A 126 -7.30 19.06 -10.58
C GLN A 126 -7.22 17.55 -10.34
N VAL A 127 -6.05 16.99 -9.99
CA VAL A 127 -5.92 15.54 -9.79
C VAL A 127 -6.40 15.13 -8.40
N GLY A 128 -7.49 14.36 -8.33
CA GLY A 128 -8.05 13.83 -7.08
C GLY A 128 -7.12 12.89 -6.32
N SER A 129 -7.32 12.78 -5.01
CA SER A 129 -6.46 12.03 -4.07
C SER A 129 -6.34 10.54 -4.43
N GLU A 130 -7.42 9.95 -4.92
CA GLU A 130 -7.55 8.54 -5.29
C GLU A 130 -6.72 8.20 -6.53
N GLN A 131 -6.74 9.08 -7.53
CA GLN A 131 -5.91 8.93 -8.73
C GLN A 131 -4.42 9.03 -8.36
N ARG A 132 -4.05 10.00 -7.50
CA ARG A 132 -2.67 10.13 -7.03
C ARG A 132 -2.22 8.90 -6.24
N LEU A 133 -3.09 8.33 -5.39
CA LEU A 133 -2.80 7.09 -4.67
C LEU A 133 -2.51 5.93 -5.65
N LEU A 134 -3.33 5.78 -6.70
CA LEU A 134 -3.10 4.77 -7.73
C LEU A 134 -1.78 4.97 -8.48
N ASP A 135 -1.48 6.21 -8.86
CA ASP A 135 -0.24 6.54 -9.58
C ASP A 135 0.99 6.27 -8.71
N LEU A 136 0.92 6.57 -7.41
CA LEU A 136 1.95 6.20 -6.45
C LEU A 136 2.09 4.68 -6.31
N LEU A 137 1.00 3.92 -6.24
CA LEU A 137 1.04 2.45 -6.16
C LEU A 137 1.65 1.82 -7.42
N ARG A 138 1.33 2.34 -8.61
CA ARG A 138 1.96 1.93 -9.87
C ARG A 138 3.44 2.27 -9.89
N PHE A 139 3.81 3.47 -9.43
CA PHE A 139 5.20 3.90 -9.32
C PHE A 139 6.00 3.01 -8.36
N PHE A 140 5.40 2.66 -7.23
CA PHE A 140 5.95 1.72 -6.26
C PHE A 140 6.27 0.34 -6.88
N VAL A 141 5.36 -0.21 -7.69
CA VAL A 141 5.61 -1.46 -8.42
C VAL A 141 6.73 -1.31 -9.46
N ARG A 142 6.81 -0.17 -10.15
CA ARG A 142 7.90 0.13 -11.08
C ARG A 142 9.27 0.12 -10.37
N ILE A 143 9.36 0.66 -9.15
CA ILE A 143 10.58 0.60 -8.32
C ILE A 143 10.92 -0.84 -7.96
N HIS A 144 9.95 -1.66 -7.56
CA HIS A 144 10.18 -3.07 -7.27
C HIS A 144 10.67 -3.85 -8.49
N ASN A 145 10.07 -3.62 -9.65
CA ASN A 145 10.51 -4.22 -10.91
C ASN A 145 11.94 -3.77 -11.29
N TYR A 146 12.29 -2.51 -11.04
CA TYR A 146 13.65 -2.02 -11.19
C TYR A 146 14.63 -2.76 -10.28
N ASN A 147 14.28 -2.93 -8.99
CA ASN A 147 15.12 -3.61 -8.01
C ASN A 147 15.32 -5.10 -8.33
N ASN A 148 14.28 -5.79 -8.82
CA ASN A 148 14.34 -7.21 -9.17
C ASN A 148 15.18 -7.46 -10.44
N LYS A 149 15.19 -6.52 -11.40
CA LYS A 149 15.93 -6.66 -12.66
C LYS A 149 17.40 -6.27 -12.55
N ASN A 150 17.73 -5.34 -11.65
CA ASN A 150 19.06 -4.76 -11.53
C ASN A 150 19.79 -5.31 -10.32
N SER A 151 20.37 -6.52 -10.47
CA SER A 151 21.33 -7.01 -9.49
C SER A 151 22.60 -6.16 -9.53
N PRO A 152 23.34 -6.02 -8.42
CA PRO A 152 24.59 -5.26 -8.38
C PRO A 152 25.62 -5.77 -9.40
N GLU A 153 25.56 -7.06 -9.73
CA GLU A 153 26.50 -7.76 -10.62
C GLU A 153 26.20 -7.51 -12.10
N THR A 154 24.94 -7.28 -12.47
CA THR A 154 24.51 -7.06 -13.86
C THR A 154 24.37 -5.59 -14.22
N GLN A 155 24.67 -4.68 -13.29
CA GLN A 155 24.39 -3.26 -13.46
C GLN A 155 25.45 -2.56 -14.34
N VAL A 156 25.05 -2.18 -15.56
CA VAL A 156 25.91 -1.54 -16.57
C VAL A 156 26.29 -0.10 -16.18
N VAL A 157 25.36 0.66 -15.59
CA VAL A 157 25.57 2.06 -15.19
C VAL A 157 25.38 2.20 -13.68
N GLN A 158 26.38 2.79 -13.03
CA GLN A 158 26.37 2.98 -11.57
C GLN A 158 25.21 3.89 -11.11
N PRO A 159 24.51 3.57 -10.01
CA PRO A 159 23.32 4.30 -9.53
C PRO A 159 23.53 5.80 -9.26
N TRP A 160 24.75 6.19 -8.86
CA TRP A 160 25.08 7.60 -8.58
C TRP A 160 25.46 8.40 -9.85
N LYS A 161 25.23 7.86 -11.04
CA LYS A 161 25.46 8.55 -12.32
C LYS A 161 24.14 9.10 -12.86
N SER A 162 24.22 10.25 -13.54
CA SER A 162 23.08 11.02 -14.04
C SER A 162 22.21 10.28 -15.05
N GLY A 163 22.78 9.37 -15.84
CA GLY A 163 22.04 8.55 -16.82
C GLY A 163 21.61 7.17 -16.30
N SER A 164 21.63 6.94 -14.99
CA SER A 164 21.17 5.67 -14.42
C SER A 164 19.66 5.67 -14.23
N ASP A 165 19.03 4.51 -14.45
CA ASP A 165 17.60 4.31 -14.16
C ASP A 165 17.23 4.66 -12.71
N PHE A 166 18.16 4.44 -11.77
CA PHE A 166 17.99 4.86 -10.38
C PHE A 166 17.80 6.37 -10.29
N ARG A 167 18.65 7.16 -10.96
CA ARG A 167 18.55 8.62 -10.91
C ARG A 167 17.29 9.11 -11.60
N THR A 168 16.84 8.47 -12.67
CA THR A 168 15.56 8.78 -13.33
C THR A 168 14.39 8.59 -12.36
N LEU A 169 14.28 7.41 -11.72
CA LEU A 169 13.24 7.15 -10.72
C LEU A 169 13.33 8.12 -9.54
N HIS A 170 14.55 8.43 -9.08
CA HIS A 170 14.76 9.35 -7.98
C HIS A 170 14.30 10.78 -8.34
N THR A 171 14.59 11.25 -9.56
CA THR A 171 14.12 12.56 -10.04
C THR A 171 12.60 12.60 -10.18
N GLU A 172 11.96 11.58 -10.76
CA GLU A 172 10.48 11.50 -10.86
C GLU A 172 9.83 11.59 -9.46
N MET A 173 10.44 10.95 -8.45
CA MET A 173 9.98 11.01 -7.06
C MET A 173 10.18 12.40 -6.42
N GLU A 174 11.31 13.05 -6.69
CA GLU A 174 11.57 14.42 -6.23
C GLU A 174 10.57 15.39 -6.87
N GLU A 175 10.27 15.24 -8.15
CA GLU A 175 9.24 16.00 -8.84
C GLU A 175 7.87 15.80 -8.18
N TYR A 176 7.47 14.58 -7.84
CA TYR A 176 6.22 14.35 -7.08
C TYR A 176 6.10 15.22 -5.85
N THR A 177 7.15 15.18 -5.04
CA THR A 177 7.14 15.73 -3.69
C THR A 177 7.10 17.25 -3.74
N VAL A 178 7.68 17.84 -4.80
CA VAL A 178 7.58 19.27 -5.08
C VAL A 178 6.15 19.67 -5.48
N HIS A 179 5.47 18.86 -6.29
CA HIS A 179 4.11 19.17 -6.75
C HIS A 179 3.04 18.90 -5.68
N PHE A 180 3.26 17.89 -4.83
CA PHE A 180 2.33 17.46 -3.79
C PHE A 180 3.01 17.44 -2.42
N PRO A 181 3.32 18.63 -1.85
CA PRO A 181 3.92 18.71 -0.53
C PRO A 181 2.94 18.12 0.50
N SER A 182 3.33 17.00 1.11
CA SER A 182 2.50 16.30 2.09
C SER A 182 2.58 16.96 3.46
N THR A 183 1.48 17.53 3.94
CA THR A 183 1.20 17.71 5.37
C THR A 183 -0.28 17.44 5.64
N PRO A 184 -0.71 16.16 5.61
CA PRO A 184 -2.04 15.82 6.10
C PRO A 184 -2.10 16.15 7.60
N SER A 185 -2.98 17.08 7.97
CA SER A 185 -3.35 17.38 9.36
C SER A 185 -4.69 16.73 9.61
N LEU A 186 -4.73 15.66 10.39
CA LEU A 186 -5.98 15.12 10.92
C LEU A 186 -6.38 15.98 12.13
N ASP A 187 -6.87 17.19 11.89
CA ASP A 187 -7.40 18.03 12.96
C ASP A 187 -8.76 17.50 13.43
N GLU A 188 -8.97 17.38 14.74
CA GLU A 188 -10.20 16.86 15.36
C GLU A 188 -11.47 17.68 15.03
N ASN A 189 -11.34 18.81 14.31
CA ASN A 189 -12.43 19.72 13.98
C ASN A 189 -13.03 19.51 12.58
N ASP A 190 -12.54 18.55 11.78
CA ASP A 190 -13.14 18.23 10.48
C ASP A 190 -14.47 17.49 10.68
N ASN A 191 -15.56 18.21 10.44
CA ASN A 191 -16.91 17.78 10.79
C ASN A 191 -17.66 17.08 9.64
N SER A 192 -17.10 17.00 8.43
CA SER A 192 -17.74 16.34 7.29
C SER A 192 -17.08 14.99 6.97
N GLN A 193 -17.91 14.01 6.60
CA GLN A 193 -17.43 12.65 6.28
C GLN A 193 -16.58 12.62 4.99
N ASP A 194 -16.85 13.52 4.05
CA ASP A 194 -16.07 13.67 2.82
C ASP A 194 -14.67 14.26 3.14
N ASP A 195 -14.55 15.17 4.11
CA ASP A 195 -13.25 15.71 4.54
C ASP A 195 -12.39 14.63 5.23
N ILE A 196 -13.03 13.71 5.97
CA ILE A 196 -12.34 12.58 6.61
C ILE A 196 -11.81 11.58 5.55
N GLU A 197 -12.65 11.18 4.58
CA GLU A 197 -12.24 10.25 3.51
C GLU A 197 -11.10 10.82 2.67
N TYR A 198 -11.19 12.11 2.33
CA TYR A 198 -10.12 12.86 1.66
C TYR A 198 -8.83 12.84 2.49
N THR A 199 -8.90 13.24 3.76
CA THR A 199 -7.71 13.34 4.63
C THR A 199 -7.04 11.98 4.85
N ILE A 200 -7.82 10.91 4.99
CA ILE A 200 -7.28 9.55 5.08
C ILE A 200 -6.58 9.16 3.77
N THR A 201 -7.18 9.47 2.62
CA THR A 201 -6.60 9.13 1.31
C THR A 201 -5.32 9.94 1.03
N GLU A 202 -5.27 11.21 1.44
CA GLU A 202 -4.05 12.02 1.45
C GLU A 202 -2.96 11.39 2.32
N ALA A 203 -3.31 10.96 3.54
CA ALA A 203 -2.37 10.25 4.42
C ALA A 203 -1.84 8.95 3.79
N MET A 204 -2.69 8.20 3.06
CA MET A 204 -2.24 7.02 2.30
C MET A 204 -1.28 7.40 1.18
N CYS A 205 -1.52 8.51 0.46
CA CYS A 205 -0.57 9.01 -0.54
C CYS A 205 0.80 9.27 0.10
N SER A 206 0.83 9.97 1.25
CA SER A 206 2.08 10.22 1.98
C SER A 206 2.76 8.93 2.45
N LEU A 207 2.00 7.93 2.93
CA LEU A 207 2.55 6.63 3.32
C LEU A 207 3.19 5.88 2.14
N VAL A 208 2.50 5.81 1.00
CA VAL A 208 3.04 5.15 -0.20
C VAL A 208 4.23 5.90 -0.75
N CYS A 209 4.20 7.23 -0.72
CA CYS A 209 5.32 8.10 -1.09
C CYS A 209 6.58 7.74 -0.28
N HIS A 210 6.48 7.65 1.04
CA HIS A 210 7.60 7.20 1.89
C HIS A 210 8.00 5.75 1.65
N CYS A 211 7.08 4.87 1.26
CA CYS A 211 7.42 3.49 0.87
C CYS A 211 8.19 3.44 -0.45
N CYS A 212 7.86 4.29 -1.42
CA CYS A 212 8.65 4.45 -2.66
C CYS A 212 10.07 4.89 -2.33
N ASP A 213 10.25 5.87 -1.44
CA ASP A 213 11.57 6.30 -0.98
C ASP A 213 12.34 5.17 -0.30
N ILE A 214 11.70 4.40 0.59
CA ILE A 214 12.34 3.23 1.20
C ILE A 214 12.71 2.21 0.11
N ALA A 215 11.76 1.76 -0.72
CA ALA A 215 11.99 0.72 -1.71
C ALA A 215 13.10 1.10 -2.71
N LEU A 216 13.18 2.36 -3.12
CA LEU A 216 14.21 2.84 -4.04
C LEU A 216 15.60 2.83 -3.40
N ASN A 217 15.69 3.13 -2.09
CA ASN A 217 16.96 3.34 -1.41
C ASN A 217 17.41 2.13 -0.54
N LEU A 218 16.54 1.17 -0.26
CA LEU A 218 16.74 0.08 0.71
C LEU A 218 17.99 -0.74 0.39
N ARG A 219 18.24 -1.03 -0.88
CA ARG A 219 19.37 -1.85 -1.34
C ARG A 219 20.75 -1.23 -1.06
N PHE A 220 20.80 0.05 -0.72
CA PHE A 220 22.03 0.77 -0.37
C PHE A 220 22.26 0.85 1.14
N LEU A 221 21.33 0.35 1.95
CA LEU A 221 21.53 0.33 3.39
C LEU A 221 22.67 -0.62 3.75
N PRO A 222 23.59 -0.20 4.65
CA PRO A 222 24.67 -1.08 5.10
C PRO A 222 24.10 -2.34 5.76
N ILE A 223 24.65 -3.50 5.39
CA ILE A 223 24.26 -4.80 5.95
C ILE A 223 25.09 -5.04 7.21
N PRO A 224 24.49 -5.18 8.40
CA PRO A 224 25.22 -5.53 9.61
C PRO A 224 25.90 -6.89 9.45
N GLU A 225 27.19 -6.98 9.72
CA GLU A 225 27.88 -8.28 9.74
C GLU A 225 27.49 -9.06 11.00
N PRO A 226 27.33 -10.39 10.92
CA PRO A 226 27.16 -11.21 12.10
C PRO A 226 28.42 -11.09 12.96
N ASN A 227 28.26 -10.57 14.19
CA ASN A 227 29.34 -10.55 15.18
C ASN A 227 29.76 -11.99 15.48
N ASN A 228 30.84 -12.46 14.87
CA ASN A 228 31.47 -13.76 15.13
C ASN A 228 32.18 -13.77 16.50
N GLY A 229 31.45 -13.50 17.58
CA GLY A 229 31.92 -13.68 18.96
C GLY A 229 32.79 -12.55 19.54
N GLN A 230 32.88 -11.38 18.91
CA GLN A 230 33.51 -10.22 19.56
C GLN A 230 32.51 -9.59 20.53
N GLY A 231 32.93 -9.46 21.80
CA GLY A 231 32.08 -9.21 22.96
C GLY A 231 31.23 -7.94 22.92
N ILE A 232 30.33 -7.86 23.90
CA ILE A 232 29.47 -6.71 24.20
C ILE A 232 30.34 -5.43 24.22
N GLY A 233 30.23 -4.61 23.16
CA GLY A 233 30.98 -3.35 23.02
C GLY A 233 31.82 -3.19 21.75
N SER A 234 31.95 -4.22 20.89
CA SER A 234 32.54 -4.04 19.56
C SER A 234 31.56 -3.31 18.62
N LEU A 235 32.03 -2.28 17.92
CA LEU A 235 31.28 -1.59 16.86
C LEU A 235 30.85 -2.62 15.81
N SER A 236 29.55 -2.75 15.56
CA SER A 236 29.03 -3.61 14.50
C SER A 236 29.67 -3.21 13.17
N THR A 237 30.52 -4.07 12.61
CA THR A 237 31.02 -3.88 11.24
C THR A 237 29.86 -4.03 10.27
N CYS A 238 29.80 -3.17 9.25
CA CYS A 238 28.75 -3.19 8.25
C CYS A 238 29.37 -3.33 6.87
N VAL A 239 28.76 -4.17 6.03
CA VAL A 239 29.09 -4.23 4.61
C VAL A 239 28.35 -3.10 3.90
N GLU A 240 29.11 -2.18 3.32
CA GLU A 240 28.56 -1.11 2.48
C GLU A 240 28.36 -1.59 1.03
N PHE A 241 27.54 -0.84 0.28
CA PHE A 241 27.34 -1.13 -1.14
C PHE A 241 28.66 -0.98 -1.91
N PRO A 242 29.11 -2.00 -2.67
CA PRO A 242 30.43 -1.99 -3.30
C PRO A 242 30.67 -0.79 -4.22
N GLY A 243 31.76 -0.06 -4.00
CA GLY A 243 32.20 1.04 -4.86
C GLY A 243 31.34 2.31 -4.79
N ALA A 244 30.34 2.37 -3.92
CA ALA A 244 29.50 3.55 -3.77
C ALA A 244 30.23 4.70 -3.05
N PRO A 245 30.03 5.96 -3.49
CA PRO A 245 30.55 7.11 -2.76
C PRO A 245 29.98 7.19 -1.33
N PRO A 246 30.79 7.53 -0.30
CA PRO A 246 30.31 7.58 1.09
C PRO A 246 29.12 8.52 1.30
N LEU A 247 29.13 9.70 0.65
CA LEU A 247 28.03 10.66 0.75
C LEU A 247 26.73 10.14 0.10
N PHE A 248 26.84 9.33 -0.94
CA PHE A 248 25.68 8.71 -1.59
C PHE A 248 25.01 7.72 -0.64
N ILE A 249 25.80 6.87 0.05
CA ILE A 249 25.28 5.93 1.05
C ILE A 249 24.69 6.64 2.26
N LEU A 250 25.37 7.68 2.75
CA LEU A 250 24.90 8.46 3.89
C LEU A 250 23.55 9.12 3.60
N GLU A 251 23.38 9.72 2.42
CA GLU A 251 22.11 10.32 2.00
C GLU A 251 20.99 9.28 1.95
N ARG A 252 21.24 8.10 1.34
CA ARG A 252 20.21 7.07 1.14
C ARG A 252 19.76 6.47 2.46
N ARG A 253 20.72 6.25 3.36
CA ARG A 253 20.46 5.89 4.75
C ARG A 253 19.55 6.92 5.43
N SER A 254 19.92 8.19 5.39
CA SER A 254 19.17 9.27 6.04
C SER A 254 17.74 9.34 5.52
N ARG A 255 17.54 9.22 4.19
CA ARG A 255 16.22 9.20 3.55
C ARG A 255 15.36 8.02 4.01
N CYS A 256 15.91 6.80 4.04
CA CYS A 256 15.18 5.63 4.53
C CYS A 256 14.78 5.81 6.00
N GLU A 257 15.71 6.22 6.87
CA GLU A 257 15.46 6.40 8.31
C GLU A 257 14.37 7.47 8.54
N ALA A 258 14.45 8.60 7.86
CA ALA A 258 13.42 9.65 7.91
C ALA A 258 12.06 9.16 7.42
N SER A 259 12.02 8.40 6.32
CA SER A 259 10.78 7.86 5.74
C SER A 259 10.14 6.81 6.65
N ALA A 260 10.93 5.93 7.27
CA ALA A 260 10.43 4.92 8.20
C ALA A 260 9.81 5.56 9.45
N GLU A 261 10.43 6.64 9.94
CA GLU A 261 9.90 7.44 11.04
C GLU A 261 8.59 8.15 10.66
N ALA A 262 8.54 8.75 9.46
CA ALA A 262 7.34 9.40 8.94
C ALA A 262 6.18 8.41 8.77
N ILE A 263 6.44 7.22 8.23
CA ILE A 263 5.45 6.14 8.11
C ILE A 263 4.84 5.81 9.47
N CYS A 264 5.68 5.63 10.51
CA CYS A 264 5.17 5.30 11.83
C CYS A 264 4.29 6.41 12.41
N ARG A 265 4.65 7.68 12.21
CA ARG A 265 3.85 8.81 12.66
C ARG A 265 2.51 8.89 11.93
N ILE A 266 2.54 8.93 10.61
CA ILE A 266 1.32 9.05 9.80
C ILE A 266 0.38 7.87 10.08
N ALA A 267 0.91 6.65 10.18
CA ALA A 267 0.10 5.50 10.53
C ALA A 267 -0.49 5.61 11.94
N GLN A 268 0.24 6.16 12.91
CA GLN A 268 -0.27 6.42 14.24
C GLN A 268 -1.41 7.45 14.22
N ASP A 269 -1.24 8.55 13.50
CA ASP A 269 -2.24 9.61 13.37
C ASP A 269 -3.52 9.07 12.69
N VAL A 270 -3.38 8.31 11.60
CA VAL A 270 -4.50 7.64 10.92
C VAL A 270 -5.24 6.68 11.86
N VAL A 271 -4.51 5.87 12.64
CA VAL A 271 -5.14 4.93 13.59
C VAL A 271 -5.86 5.67 14.70
N GLN A 272 -5.27 6.74 15.25
CA GLN A 272 -5.87 7.57 16.29
C GLN A 272 -7.12 8.30 15.78
N GLY A 273 -7.12 8.77 14.53
CA GLY A 273 -8.27 9.35 13.84
C GLY A 273 -9.33 8.34 13.37
N GLY A 274 -9.23 7.05 13.75
CA GLY A 274 -10.22 6.03 13.37
C GLY A 274 -10.13 5.53 11.92
N GLY A 275 -9.10 5.94 11.17
CA GLY A 275 -8.91 5.60 9.76
C GLY A 275 -8.41 4.16 9.49
N PHE A 276 -8.13 3.37 10.54
CA PHE A 276 -7.52 2.03 10.42
C PHE A 276 -8.21 1.13 9.39
N PHE A 277 -9.55 1.09 9.39
CA PHE A 277 -10.31 0.13 8.57
C PHE A 277 -10.38 0.49 7.08
N HIS A 278 -10.18 1.76 6.70
CA HIS A 278 -10.33 2.23 5.31
C HIS A 278 -9.27 1.59 4.38
N TYR A 279 -8.03 1.52 4.86
CA TYR A 279 -6.88 1.03 4.10
C TYR A 279 -6.01 0.06 4.91
N THR A 280 -6.65 -0.85 5.66
CA THR A 280 -5.99 -1.81 6.57
C THR A 280 -4.78 -2.52 5.94
N ALA A 281 -4.94 -3.06 4.73
CA ALA A 281 -3.86 -3.77 4.03
C ALA A 281 -2.68 -2.85 3.70
N LEU A 282 -2.96 -1.65 3.18
CA LEU A 282 -1.93 -0.69 2.81
C LEU A 282 -1.16 -0.19 4.04
N LEU A 283 -1.86 0.18 5.12
CA LEU A 283 -1.25 0.56 6.40
C LEU A 283 -0.29 -0.51 6.92
N GLY A 284 -0.73 -1.78 6.91
CA GLY A 284 0.11 -2.89 7.33
C GLY A 284 1.33 -3.08 6.43
N TYR A 285 1.13 -3.01 5.12
CA TYR A 285 2.20 -3.19 4.15
C TYR A 285 3.25 -2.08 4.25
N CYS A 286 2.83 -0.81 4.33
CA CYS A 286 3.74 0.31 4.56
C CYS A 286 4.54 0.17 5.87
N SER A 287 3.91 -0.36 6.91
CA SER A 287 4.57 -0.61 8.20
C SER A 287 5.68 -1.67 8.11
N VAL A 288 5.53 -2.68 7.24
CA VAL A 288 6.59 -3.67 6.98
C VAL A 288 7.86 -2.99 6.44
N HIS A 289 7.71 -2.06 5.49
CA HIS A 289 8.84 -1.30 4.95
C HIS A 289 9.56 -0.48 6.03
N ALA A 290 8.80 0.17 6.91
CA ALA A 290 9.37 0.91 8.04
C ALA A 290 10.11 -0.02 9.02
N ILE A 291 9.53 -1.19 9.34
CA ILE A 291 10.15 -2.18 10.25
C ILE A 291 11.54 -2.58 9.74
N PHE A 292 11.70 -2.89 8.45
CA PHE A 292 13.00 -3.27 7.90
C PHE A 292 14.09 -2.21 8.13
N VAL A 293 13.76 -0.95 7.86
CA VAL A 293 14.70 0.16 8.06
C VAL A 293 15.01 0.36 9.55
N LEU A 294 14.00 0.31 10.41
CA LEU A 294 14.16 0.51 11.84
C LEU A 294 14.96 -0.64 12.51
N LEU A 295 14.78 -1.88 12.06
CA LEU A 295 15.60 -3.02 12.48
C LEU A 295 17.05 -2.85 12.01
N ASN A 296 17.27 -2.44 10.76
CA ASN A 296 18.59 -2.13 10.24
C ASN A 296 19.26 -1.00 11.04
N GLN A 297 18.51 0.03 11.44
CA GLN A 297 18.99 1.09 12.32
C GLN A 297 19.35 0.56 13.71
N LEU A 298 18.52 -0.32 14.29
CA LEU A 298 18.75 -0.92 15.61
C LEU A 298 20.03 -1.77 15.64
N HIS A 299 20.26 -2.61 14.62
CA HIS A 299 21.48 -3.43 14.51
C HIS A 299 22.76 -2.62 14.39
N ARG A 300 22.68 -1.40 13.82
CA ARG A 300 23.79 -0.46 13.70
C ARG A 300 24.02 0.38 14.96
N GLN A 301 23.34 0.05 16.06
CA GLN A 301 23.44 0.70 17.37
C GLN A 301 23.24 2.22 17.28
N PRO A 302 21.99 2.70 17.19
CA PRO A 302 21.73 4.13 17.10
C PRO A 302 22.27 4.83 18.36
N LYS A 303 22.60 6.13 18.23
CA LYS A 303 23.01 6.95 19.38
C LYS A 303 22.00 6.78 20.51
N HIS A 304 22.46 6.74 21.76
CA HIS A 304 21.62 6.40 22.91
C HIS A 304 20.32 7.23 23.00
N GLN A 305 20.36 8.50 22.57
CA GLN A 305 19.22 9.42 22.49
C GLN A 305 18.14 9.00 21.46
N GLN A 306 18.51 8.29 20.39
CA GLN A 306 17.60 7.83 19.33
C GLN A 306 17.03 6.44 19.60
N LEU A 307 17.69 5.64 20.45
CA LEU A 307 17.32 4.25 20.71
C LEU A 307 15.87 4.12 21.22
N GLY A 308 15.46 4.96 22.18
CA GLY A 308 14.11 4.92 22.72
C GLY A 308 13.03 5.18 21.66
N LYS A 309 13.29 6.11 20.75
CA LYS A 309 12.39 6.46 19.65
C LYS A 309 12.28 5.32 18.63
N VAL A 310 13.41 4.76 18.20
CA VAL A 310 13.43 3.61 17.27
C VAL A 310 12.69 2.41 17.85
N VAL A 311 12.91 2.08 19.13
CA VAL A 311 12.21 1.00 19.82
C VAL A 311 10.71 1.29 19.94
N GLY A 312 10.34 2.55 20.21
CA GLY A 312 8.93 2.98 20.24
C GLY A 312 8.23 2.77 18.89
N SER A 313 8.85 3.26 17.80
CA SER A 313 8.35 3.08 16.44
C SER A 313 8.22 1.61 16.05
N LEU A 314 9.22 0.78 16.38
CA LEU A 314 9.17 -0.67 16.14
C LEU A 314 8.01 -1.33 16.90
N LYS A 315 7.83 -1.01 18.19
CA LYS A 315 6.72 -1.56 18.99
C LYS A 315 5.37 -1.20 18.38
N PHE A 316 5.20 0.06 17.96
CA PHE A 316 3.99 0.49 17.28
C PHE A 316 3.77 -0.27 15.97
N ALA A 317 4.77 -0.29 15.07
CA ALA A 317 4.65 -0.93 13.77
C ALA A 317 4.37 -2.44 13.88
N PHE A 318 5.02 -3.16 14.81
CA PHE A 318 4.72 -4.57 15.07
C PHE A 318 3.31 -4.78 15.65
N THR A 319 2.85 -3.89 16.52
CA THR A 319 1.48 -3.95 17.06
C THR A 319 0.46 -3.75 15.94
N LEU A 320 0.69 -2.77 15.06
CA LEU A 320 -0.14 -2.51 13.90
C LEU A 320 -0.15 -3.71 12.95
N LEU A 321 1.00 -4.28 12.62
CA LEU A 321 1.10 -5.47 11.78
C LEU A 321 0.38 -6.68 12.41
N ALA A 322 0.51 -6.88 13.71
CA ALA A 322 -0.21 -7.93 14.44
C ALA A 322 -1.73 -7.73 14.40
N ALA A 323 -2.21 -6.48 14.46
CA ALA A 323 -3.62 -6.16 14.26
C ALA A 323 -4.05 -6.46 12.82
N VAL A 324 -3.32 -5.97 11.82
CA VAL A 324 -3.60 -6.21 10.39
C VAL A 324 -3.69 -7.70 10.08
N ARG A 325 -2.80 -8.54 10.63
CA ARG A 325 -2.83 -10.00 10.46
C ARG A 325 -4.12 -10.68 10.90
N ARG A 326 -4.85 -10.08 11.85
CA ARG A 326 -6.15 -10.61 12.30
C ARG A 326 -7.29 -10.32 11.33
N PHE A 327 -7.12 -9.32 10.46
CA PHE A 327 -8.14 -8.87 9.52
C PHE A 327 -7.75 -9.16 8.07
N TYR A 328 -6.45 -9.30 7.78
CA TYR A 328 -5.91 -9.49 6.46
C TYR A 328 -4.95 -10.67 6.49
N ALA A 329 -5.51 -11.89 6.34
CA ALA A 329 -4.76 -13.14 6.32
C ALA A 329 -3.47 -13.11 5.47
N PRO A 330 -3.43 -12.44 4.29
CA PRO A 330 -2.22 -12.41 3.50
C PRO A 330 -1.03 -11.68 4.16
N ALA A 331 -1.27 -10.81 5.16
CA ALA A 331 -0.22 -10.16 5.95
C ALA A 331 0.67 -11.10 6.78
N ALA A 332 0.26 -12.35 6.96
CA ALA A 332 1.11 -13.38 7.59
C ALA A 332 2.32 -13.72 6.71
N SER A 333 2.21 -13.58 5.39
CA SER A 333 3.25 -13.97 4.42
C SER A 333 4.24 -12.87 4.06
N TRP A 334 3.94 -11.61 4.39
CA TRP A 334 4.80 -10.46 4.02
C TRP A 334 6.18 -10.48 4.67
N GLU A 335 6.34 -11.21 5.79
CA GLU A 335 7.64 -11.40 6.45
C GLU A 335 8.59 -12.35 5.70
N TYR A 336 8.11 -13.08 4.69
CA TYR A 336 8.87 -14.16 4.02
C TYR A 336 9.24 -13.88 2.56
N ASN A 337 8.74 -12.78 1.97
CA ASN A 337 8.80 -12.53 0.52
C ASN A 337 9.78 -11.44 0.08
N TRP A 338 10.74 -11.03 0.93
CA TRP A 338 11.72 -10.00 0.61
C TRP A 338 13.15 -10.42 0.94
#